data_AF-A0A853L5I3-F1
#
_entry.id   AF-A0A853L5I3-F1
#
_cell.length_a   1.000
_cell.length_b   1.000
_cell.length_c   1.000
_cell.angle_alpha   90.00
_cell.angle_beta   90.00
_cell.angle_gamma   90.00
#
_symmetry.space_group_name_H-M   'P 1'
#
loop_
_entity.id
_entity.type
_entity.pdbx_description
1 polymer ?
#
loop_
_entity_poly.entity_id
_entity_poly.type
_entity_poly.pdbx_seq_one_letter_code
_entity_poly.pdbx_strand_id
1 'polypeptide(L)'
;MTIHMTTYGSSNASIASHTTKSSSVTTTTPSFTQEMYSDPEMRPYLRAYYEKAYAPIRERIAAMREEGYEPVTFEGSNGTAATEISADQYEAMIPDFDSWLDSQKTIVPKLRSSQEQMLEHARERVRRAEQTSPDDQSDVRAIFSVGDQILGYMDKYGGMASHNIGGYLRTFDIQANELGLTGQARIDYVTDAISRRYPDVEITTYSNQNAPTERQFKQRWYPHHDVDQAYQTELTEAREALARAEEIYRKQQSNIREMQSFLLGLMERDA
;
A
#
# COMPACT_ATOMS: atom_id res chain seq x y z
N MET A 1 -5.53 15.51 17.97
CA MET A 1 -5.07 15.13 16.62
C MET A 1 -5.17 13.62 16.52
N THR A 2 -6.24 13.11 15.92
CA THR A 2 -6.57 11.67 15.91
C THR A 2 -5.82 11.01 14.76
N ILE A 3 -4.95 10.05 15.07
CA ILE A 3 -4.34 9.19 14.04
C ILE A 3 -5.46 8.28 13.52
N HIS A 4 -6.03 8.60 12.36
CA HIS A 4 -6.94 7.70 11.66
C HIS A 4 -6.15 6.49 11.16
N MET A 5 -6.38 5.32 11.78
CA MET A 5 -5.84 4.05 11.32
C MET A 5 -6.87 3.35 10.43
N THR A 6 -6.57 3.26 9.13
CA THR A 6 -7.25 2.34 8.22
C THR A 6 -6.57 0.99 8.33
N THR A 7 -7.25 -0.01 8.89
CA THR A 7 -6.78 -1.40 8.98
C THR A 7 -6.75 -2.06 7.60
N TYR A 8 -5.56 -2.45 7.12
CA TYR A 8 -5.39 -3.45 6.07
C TYR A 8 -4.47 -4.56 6.59
N GLY A 9 -4.97 -5.79 6.55
CA GLY A 9 -4.25 -6.99 6.96
C GLY A 9 -3.38 -7.56 5.83
N SER A 10 -2.22 -8.10 6.21
CA SER A 10 -1.74 -9.44 5.82
C SER A 10 -0.21 -9.56 5.67
N SER A 11 0.28 -10.69 6.17
CA SER A 11 1.44 -11.51 5.78
C SER A 11 2.87 -11.06 6.09
N ASN A 12 3.51 -11.87 6.95
CA ASN A 12 4.92 -11.91 7.33
C ASN A 12 5.88 -12.11 6.15
N ALA A 13 7.02 -11.41 6.21
CA ALA A 13 8.32 -11.94 5.78
C ALA A 13 9.43 -11.30 6.63
N SER A 14 10.16 -12.13 7.35
CA SER A 14 11.30 -11.77 8.21
C SER A 14 12.56 -11.50 7.38
N ILE A 15 13.20 -10.35 7.60
CA ILE A 15 14.57 -10.09 7.13
C ILE A 15 15.40 -9.60 8.32
N ALA A 16 16.48 -10.34 8.61
CA ALA A 16 17.43 -10.07 9.67
C ALA A 16 18.30 -8.85 9.32
N SER A 17 18.31 -7.85 10.22
CA SER A 17 19.17 -6.66 10.08
C SER A 17 20.49 -6.87 10.81
N HIS A 18 21.58 -6.84 10.04
CA HIS A 18 22.95 -6.88 10.54
C HIS A 18 23.27 -5.62 11.37
N THR A 19 23.77 -5.84 12.59
CA THR A 19 24.34 -4.81 13.46
C THR A 19 25.81 -4.55 13.12
N THR A 20 26.18 -3.31 12.83
CA THR A 20 27.56 -2.83 12.89
C THR A 20 27.75 -1.95 14.14
N LYS A 21 28.59 -2.44 15.05
CA LYS A 21 29.04 -1.70 16.25
C LYS A 21 29.97 -0.55 15.86
N SER A 22 29.77 0.61 16.48
CA SER A 22 30.87 1.50 16.85
C SER A 22 30.57 2.15 18.20
N SER A 23 31.57 2.13 19.09
CA SER A 23 31.60 2.73 20.43
C SER A 23 32.41 4.03 20.31
N SER A 24 32.31 5.12 21.06
CA SER A 24 31.71 5.47 22.36
C SER A 24 31.89 6.99 22.55
N VAL A 25 30.88 7.73 23.02
CA VAL A 25 31.02 8.88 23.94
C VAL A 25 29.73 8.95 24.78
N THR A 26 29.88 8.92 26.10
CA THR A 26 28.80 8.90 27.09
C THR A 26 28.23 10.30 27.31
N THR A 27 27.35 10.71 26.41
CA THR A 27 26.17 11.50 26.75
C THR A 27 25.03 10.65 26.23
N THR A 28 24.37 9.90 27.10
CA THR A 28 23.15 9.16 26.76
C THR A 28 22.04 10.19 26.50
N THR A 29 22.11 10.88 25.37
CA THR A 29 20.88 11.35 24.73
C THR A 29 20.12 10.07 24.42
N PRO A 30 18.98 9.79 25.08
CA PRO A 30 18.24 8.57 24.80
C PRO A 30 17.95 8.53 23.31
N SER A 31 18.39 7.46 22.64
CA SER A 31 17.97 7.24 21.27
C SER A 31 16.46 7.02 21.33
N PHE A 32 15.70 7.91 20.69
CA PHE A 32 14.25 7.79 20.58
C PHE A 32 13.89 6.61 19.67
N THR A 33 14.06 5.42 20.20
CA THR A 33 13.82 4.11 19.59
C THR A 33 12.58 3.48 20.25
N GLN A 34 12.15 2.33 19.74
CA GLN A 34 11.08 1.53 20.36
C GLN A 34 11.38 1.23 21.84
N GLU A 35 12.66 1.13 22.21
CA GLU A 35 13.13 0.83 23.57
C GLU A 35 12.73 1.93 24.56
N MET A 36 12.61 3.18 24.12
CA MET A 36 12.15 4.31 24.94
C MET A 36 10.78 4.04 25.57
N TYR A 37 9.85 3.41 24.85
CA TYR A 37 8.52 3.11 25.40
C TYR A 37 8.54 2.00 26.45
N SER A 38 9.63 1.24 26.53
CA SER A 38 9.83 0.17 27.50
C SER A 38 10.77 0.56 28.65
N ASP A 39 11.37 1.75 28.58
CA ASP A 39 12.29 2.27 29.58
C ASP A 39 11.52 2.85 30.79
N PRO A 40 11.75 2.32 32.01
CA PRO A 40 11.15 2.86 33.23
C PRO A 40 11.50 4.33 33.49
N GLU A 41 12.70 4.78 33.14
CA GLU A 41 13.16 6.17 33.36
C GLU A 41 12.44 7.15 32.42
N MET A 42 11.95 6.67 31.27
CA MET A 42 11.18 7.46 30.30
C MET A 42 9.71 7.61 30.68
N ARG A 43 9.20 6.77 31.59
CA ARG A 43 7.79 6.74 31.99
C ARG A 43 7.23 8.11 32.46
N PRO A 44 7.91 8.91 33.31
CA PRO A 44 7.40 10.24 33.68
C PRO A 44 7.30 11.20 32.48
N TYR A 45 8.29 11.22 31.60
CA TYR A 45 8.30 12.07 30.40
C TYR A 45 7.22 11.65 29.39
N LEU A 46 7.05 10.34 29.18
CA LEU A 46 6.00 9.78 28.33
C LEU A 46 4.61 10.08 28.88
N ARG A 47 4.44 10.10 30.21
CA ARG A 47 3.19 10.51 30.85
C ARG A 47 2.90 11.99 30.59
N ALA A 48 3.89 12.87 30.72
CA ALA A 48 3.72 14.29 30.39
C ALA A 48 3.35 14.50 28.91
N TYR A 49 3.95 13.72 27.99
CA TYR A 49 3.59 13.76 26.58
C TYR A 49 2.16 13.24 26.33
N TYR A 50 1.76 12.14 26.96
CA TYR A 50 0.39 11.61 26.89
C TYR A 50 -0.63 12.67 27.32
N GLU A 51 -0.42 13.33 28.46
CA GLU A 51 -1.33 14.37 28.93
C GLU A 51 -1.39 15.55 27.94
N LYS A 52 -0.24 16.02 27.42
CA LYS A 52 -0.21 17.06 26.38
C LYS A 52 -0.99 16.62 25.13
N ALA A 53 -0.81 15.38 24.67
CA ALA A 53 -1.40 14.89 23.42
C ALA A 53 -2.93 14.76 23.51
N TYR A 54 -3.45 14.39 24.68
CA TYR A 54 -4.90 14.23 24.91
C TYR A 54 -5.57 15.47 25.51
N ALA A 55 -4.83 16.47 25.99
CA ALA A 55 -5.39 17.70 26.55
C ALA A 55 -6.45 18.36 25.64
N PRO A 56 -6.25 18.53 24.31
CA PRO A 56 -7.27 19.14 23.45
C PRO A 56 -8.58 18.34 23.37
N ILE A 57 -8.49 17.00 23.49
CA ILE A 57 -9.69 16.13 23.49
C ILE A 57 -10.40 16.23 24.83
N ARG A 58 -9.64 16.26 25.94
CA ARG A 58 -10.21 16.46 27.28
C ARG A 58 -10.88 17.83 27.42
N GLU A 59 -10.29 18.88 26.85
CA GLU A 59 -10.89 20.22 26.76
C GLU A 59 -12.19 20.21 25.95
N ARG A 60 -12.22 19.52 24.80
CA ARG A 60 -13.45 19.35 24.03
C ARG A 60 -14.53 18.62 24.83
N ILE A 61 -14.20 17.51 25.48
CA ILE A 61 -15.14 16.74 26.32
C ILE A 61 -15.70 17.62 27.45
N ALA A 62 -14.86 18.45 28.07
CA ALA A 62 -15.30 19.39 29.10
C ALA A 62 -16.29 20.42 28.55
N ALA A 63 -16.00 21.01 27.38
CA ALA A 63 -16.91 21.94 26.71
C ALA A 63 -18.24 21.29 26.32
N MET A 64 -18.23 20.01 25.90
CA MET A 64 -19.44 19.26 25.59
C MET A 64 -20.35 18.99 26.81
N ARG A 65 -19.80 19.09 28.02
CA ARG A 65 -20.51 18.91 29.28
C ARG A 65 -21.09 20.22 29.82
N GLU A 66 -20.80 21.36 29.21
CA GLU A 66 -21.39 22.64 29.60
C GLU A 66 -22.88 22.71 29.23
N GLU A 67 -23.67 23.40 30.04
CA GLU A 67 -25.10 23.59 29.77
C GLU A 67 -25.31 24.34 28.44
N GLY A 68 -26.16 23.79 27.57
CA GLY A 68 -26.48 24.38 26.27
C GLY A 68 -25.58 23.96 25.11
N TYR A 69 -24.74 22.93 25.30
CA TYR A 69 -23.97 22.35 24.20
C TYR A 69 -24.89 21.63 23.19
N GLU A 70 -24.79 22.01 21.92
CA GLU A 70 -25.50 21.39 20.79
C GLU A 70 -24.53 20.51 19.97
N PRO A 71 -24.80 19.21 19.82
CA PRO A 71 -23.95 18.31 19.05
C PRO A 71 -23.79 18.74 17.59
N VAL A 72 -22.55 18.73 17.09
CA VAL A 72 -22.29 19.10 15.69
C VAL A 72 -22.78 18.00 14.76
N THR A 73 -23.55 18.38 13.73
CA THR A 73 -23.94 17.46 12.66
C THR A 73 -23.19 17.82 11.39
N PHE A 74 -22.58 16.81 10.76
CA PHE A 74 -21.83 16.94 9.51
C PHE A 74 -22.60 16.26 8.39
N GLU A 75 -22.77 16.94 7.27
CA GLU A 75 -23.29 16.31 6.04
C GLU A 75 -22.13 15.75 5.22
N GLY A 76 -22.17 14.44 4.97
CA GLY A 76 -21.27 13.76 4.05
C GLY A 76 -21.62 14.07 2.60
N SER A 77 -20.63 13.96 1.71
CA SER A 77 -20.77 14.19 0.27
C SER A 77 -21.75 13.23 -0.45
N ASN A 78 -22.17 12.17 0.22
CA ASN A 78 -23.17 11.18 -0.18
C ASN A 78 -24.59 11.49 0.36
N GLY A 79 -24.79 12.65 1.01
CA GLY A 79 -26.06 13.03 1.64
C GLY A 79 -26.34 12.36 2.99
N THR A 80 -25.38 11.62 3.57
CA THR A 80 -25.55 11.08 4.93
C THR A 80 -25.12 12.09 5.97
N ALA A 81 -26.01 12.41 6.91
CA ALA A 81 -25.68 13.21 8.08
C ALA A 81 -25.08 12.32 9.18
N ALA A 82 -23.97 12.76 9.78
CA ALA A 82 -23.37 12.15 10.95
C ALA A 82 -23.37 13.16 12.10
N THR A 83 -23.96 12.79 13.22
CA THR A 83 -23.97 13.60 14.44
C THR A 83 -22.79 13.21 15.33
N GLU A 84 -22.19 14.21 15.96
CA GLU A 84 -21.12 14.05 16.94
C GLU A 84 -21.55 13.11 18.09
N ILE A 85 -20.66 12.19 18.46
CA ILE A 85 -20.87 11.26 19.58
C ILE A 85 -20.89 12.01 20.91
N SER A 86 -21.47 11.42 21.95
CA SER A 86 -21.55 12.06 23.28
C SER A 86 -20.17 12.24 23.95
N ALA A 87 -20.11 13.15 24.93
CA ALA A 87 -18.92 13.38 25.75
C ALA A 87 -18.41 12.09 26.43
N ASP A 88 -19.32 11.25 26.93
CA ASP A 88 -18.97 9.98 27.57
C ASP A 88 -18.42 8.96 26.57
N GLN A 89 -18.92 8.97 25.33
CA GLN A 89 -18.36 8.15 24.26
C GLN A 89 -16.96 8.63 23.87
N TYR A 90 -16.71 9.95 23.80
CA TYR A 90 -15.36 10.46 23.59
C TYR A 90 -14.42 10.10 24.73
N GLU A 91 -14.85 10.23 25.99
CA GLU A 91 -14.03 9.89 27.14
C GLU A 91 -13.70 8.40 27.19
N ALA A 92 -14.66 7.52 26.87
CA ALA A 92 -14.43 6.08 26.77
C ALA A 92 -13.46 5.69 25.63
N MET A 93 -13.27 6.54 24.62
CA MET A 93 -12.30 6.32 23.54
C MET A 93 -10.88 6.78 23.90
N ILE A 94 -10.68 7.50 25.00
CA ILE A 94 -9.35 7.86 25.48
C ILE A 94 -8.75 6.65 26.22
N PRO A 95 -7.71 5.99 25.69
CA PRO A 95 -7.04 4.92 26.41
C PRO A 95 -6.38 5.49 27.66
N ASP A 96 -6.35 4.73 28.76
CA ASP A 96 -5.50 5.06 29.89
C ASP A 96 -4.01 5.09 29.49
N PHE A 97 -3.15 5.66 30.34
CA PHE A 97 -1.74 5.82 30.03
C PHE A 97 -1.02 4.49 29.74
N ASP A 98 -1.35 3.42 30.46
CA ASP A 98 -0.68 2.13 30.29
C ASP A 98 -1.12 1.42 29.01
N SER A 99 -2.43 1.46 28.72
CA SER A 99 -3.02 1.02 27.46
C SER A 99 -2.47 1.81 26.26
N TRP A 100 -2.31 3.13 26.41
CA TRP A 100 -1.68 3.97 25.40
C TRP A 100 -0.21 3.61 25.20
N LEU A 101 0.55 3.44 26.29
CA LEU A 101 1.97 3.12 26.24
C LEU A 101 2.23 1.77 25.58
N ASP A 102 1.43 0.75 25.92
CA ASP A 102 1.50 -0.57 25.28
C ASP A 102 1.19 -0.50 23.78
N SER A 103 0.17 0.28 23.43
CA SER A 103 -0.19 0.57 22.05
C SER A 103 0.98 1.23 21.29
N GLN A 104 1.67 2.22 21.87
CA GLN A 104 2.82 2.87 21.23
C GLN A 104 3.98 1.89 20.95
N LYS A 105 4.25 0.94 21.86
CA LYS A 105 5.30 -0.10 21.69
C LYS A 105 5.06 -0.97 20.45
N THR A 106 3.80 -1.19 20.11
CA THR A 106 3.40 -2.09 19.02
C THR A 106 3.10 -1.34 17.72
N ILE A 107 2.45 -0.19 17.82
CA ILE A 107 1.95 0.57 16.68
C ILE A 107 3.08 1.34 15.99
N VAL A 108 3.93 2.05 16.72
CA VAL A 108 4.93 2.94 16.11
C VAL A 108 5.89 2.20 15.19
N PRO A 109 6.46 1.03 15.57
CA PRO A 109 7.33 0.26 14.68
C PRO A 109 6.61 -0.23 13.42
N LYS A 110 5.40 -0.79 13.58
CA LYS A 110 4.60 -1.32 12.46
C LYS A 110 4.16 -0.21 11.51
N LEU A 111 3.76 0.94 12.05
CA LEU A 111 3.38 2.09 11.26
C LEU A 111 4.57 2.61 10.46
N ARG A 112 5.75 2.71 11.07
CA ARG A 112 6.98 3.12 10.37
C ARG A 112 7.31 2.18 9.21
N SER A 113 7.36 0.87 9.45
CA SER A 113 7.65 -0.10 8.40
C SER A 113 6.60 -0.08 7.29
N SER A 114 5.32 0.06 7.67
CA SER A 114 4.22 0.11 6.71
C SER A 114 4.29 1.35 5.80
N GLN A 115 4.59 2.52 6.36
CA GLN A 115 4.70 3.75 5.58
C GLN A 115 5.96 3.77 4.70
N GLU A 116 7.07 3.22 5.17
CA GLU A 116 8.29 3.02 4.37
C GLU A 116 8.00 2.07 3.18
N GLN A 117 7.27 0.97 3.41
CA GLN A 117 6.84 0.06 2.36
C GLN A 117 5.89 0.74 1.36
N MET A 118 4.89 1.51 1.83
CA MET A 118 3.98 2.25 0.95
C MET A 118 4.73 3.23 0.06
N LEU A 119 5.69 3.97 0.62
CA LEU A 119 6.54 4.89 -0.12
C LEU A 119 7.38 4.16 -1.16
N GLU A 120 7.99 3.03 -0.80
CA GLU A 120 8.79 2.23 -1.73
C GLU A 120 7.93 1.64 -2.85
N HIS A 121 6.76 1.10 -2.54
CA HIS A 121 5.81 0.64 -3.56
C HIS A 121 5.37 1.75 -4.50
N ALA A 122 5.13 2.96 -4.00
CA ALA A 122 4.76 4.09 -4.85
C ALA A 122 5.91 4.53 -5.75
N ARG A 123 7.16 4.55 -5.24
CA ARG A 123 8.37 4.81 -6.04
C ARG A 123 8.55 3.77 -7.13
N GLU A 124 8.40 2.50 -6.78
CA GLU A 124 8.51 1.39 -7.71
C GLU A 124 7.42 1.46 -8.80
N ARG A 125 6.20 1.85 -8.44
CA ARG A 125 5.11 2.05 -9.40
C ARG A 125 5.45 3.16 -10.40
N VAL A 126 5.96 4.32 -9.94
CA VAL A 126 6.42 5.40 -10.83
C VAL A 126 7.57 4.93 -11.70
N ARG A 127 8.58 4.28 -11.12
CA ARG A 127 9.73 3.76 -11.86
C ARG A 127 9.30 2.81 -12.97
N ARG A 128 8.39 1.88 -12.70
CA ARG A 128 7.85 0.98 -13.71
C ARG A 128 7.13 1.75 -14.80
N ALA A 129 6.18 2.61 -14.44
CA ALA A 129 5.43 3.41 -15.40
C ALA A 129 6.34 4.29 -16.28
N GLU A 130 7.43 4.83 -15.74
CA GLU A 130 8.40 5.63 -16.51
C GLU A 130 9.34 4.79 -17.39
N GLN A 131 9.53 3.51 -17.06
CA GLN A 131 10.42 2.59 -17.78
C GLN A 131 9.70 1.74 -18.82
N THR A 132 8.37 1.72 -18.82
CA THR A 132 7.56 0.95 -19.77
C THR A 132 6.79 1.90 -20.67
N SER A 133 7.38 2.23 -21.82
CA SER A 133 6.70 2.91 -22.90
C SER A 133 5.72 1.96 -23.60
N PRO A 134 4.58 2.44 -24.11
CA PRO A 134 3.73 1.64 -24.99
C PRO A 134 4.44 1.13 -26.25
N ASP A 135 5.56 1.75 -26.62
CA ASP A 135 6.40 1.34 -27.74
C ASP A 135 7.47 0.31 -27.36
N ASP A 136 7.56 -0.07 -26.08
CA ASP A 136 8.38 -1.20 -25.64
C ASP A 136 7.73 -2.53 -26.00
N GLN A 137 8.55 -3.58 -26.09
CA GLN A 137 8.08 -4.92 -26.38
C GLN A 137 7.12 -5.40 -25.30
N SER A 138 5.97 -5.91 -25.73
CA SER A 138 4.99 -6.49 -24.83
C SER A 138 5.50 -7.80 -24.21
N ASP A 139 5.03 -8.07 -23.00
CA ASP A 139 5.22 -9.36 -22.34
C ASP A 139 4.35 -10.48 -22.93
N VAL A 140 3.46 -10.19 -23.89
CA VAL A 140 2.65 -11.21 -24.57
C VAL A 140 3.53 -12.22 -25.30
N ARG A 141 3.27 -13.52 -25.08
CA ARG A 141 3.97 -14.64 -25.72
C ARG A 141 3.06 -15.58 -26.50
N ALA A 142 1.77 -15.63 -26.19
CA ALA A 142 0.80 -16.34 -26.99
C ALA A 142 -0.51 -15.56 -27.06
N ILE A 143 -1.16 -15.57 -28.21
CA ILE A 143 -2.51 -15.01 -28.42
C ILE A 143 -3.39 -16.11 -28.98
N PHE A 144 -4.60 -16.20 -28.46
CA PHE A 144 -5.65 -17.09 -28.94
C PHE A 144 -6.77 -16.25 -29.55
N SER A 145 -7.12 -16.51 -30.80
CA SER A 145 -8.11 -15.72 -31.53
C SER A 145 -8.97 -16.55 -32.47
N VAL A 146 -10.11 -15.99 -32.87
CA VAL A 146 -10.96 -16.48 -33.97
C VAL A 146 -11.25 -15.30 -34.89
N GLY A 147 -10.63 -15.28 -36.07
CA GLY A 147 -10.63 -14.11 -36.93
C GLY A 147 -10.08 -12.88 -36.20
N ASP A 148 -10.81 -11.76 -36.22
CA ASP A 148 -10.42 -10.52 -35.54
C ASP A 148 -10.83 -10.48 -34.05
N GLN A 149 -11.36 -11.56 -33.49
CA GLN A 149 -11.76 -11.62 -32.08
C GLN A 149 -10.69 -12.29 -31.22
N ILE A 150 -10.17 -11.56 -30.24
CA ILE A 150 -9.26 -12.11 -29.22
C ILE A 150 -10.05 -12.90 -28.17
N LEU A 151 -9.63 -14.14 -27.93
CA LEU A 151 -10.17 -15.02 -26.89
C LEU A 151 -9.38 -14.86 -25.58
N GLY A 152 -8.08 -14.67 -25.70
CA GLY A 152 -7.18 -14.46 -24.57
C GLY A 152 -5.72 -14.40 -25.02
N TYR A 153 -4.82 -14.17 -24.07
CA TYR A 153 -3.38 -14.16 -24.31
C TYR A 153 -2.62 -14.68 -23.08
N MET A 154 -1.37 -15.05 -23.28
CA MET A 154 -0.44 -15.41 -22.21
C MET A 154 0.75 -14.46 -22.18
N ASP A 155 1.20 -14.11 -20.98
CA ASP A 155 2.41 -13.34 -20.75
C ASP A 155 3.68 -14.22 -20.69
N LYS A 156 4.85 -13.59 -20.61
CA LYS A 156 6.16 -14.26 -20.57
C LYS A 156 6.41 -15.13 -19.33
N TYR A 157 5.63 -14.93 -18.28
CA TYR A 157 5.68 -15.73 -17.06
C TYR A 157 4.68 -16.89 -17.10
N GLY A 158 3.89 -16.99 -18.18
CA GLY A 158 2.86 -18.01 -18.36
C GLY A 158 1.53 -17.65 -17.71
N GLY A 159 1.35 -16.41 -17.25
CA GLY A 159 0.06 -15.91 -16.80
C GLY A 159 -0.92 -15.78 -17.96
N MET A 160 -2.17 -16.23 -17.79
CA MET A 160 -3.21 -16.15 -18.80
C MET A 160 -4.23 -15.06 -18.48
N ALA A 161 -4.54 -14.24 -19.48
CA ALA A 161 -5.71 -13.38 -19.49
C ALA A 161 -6.73 -13.91 -20.50
N SER A 162 -7.99 -14.07 -20.09
CA SER A 162 -9.07 -14.56 -20.94
C SER A 162 -10.22 -13.56 -21.02
N HIS A 163 -10.77 -13.37 -22.22
CA HIS A 163 -12.02 -12.65 -22.44
C HIS A 163 -13.23 -13.56 -22.23
N ASN A 164 -14.42 -12.97 -22.10
CA ASN A 164 -15.66 -13.73 -21.88
C ASN A 164 -15.89 -14.80 -22.96
N ILE A 165 -15.62 -14.47 -24.23
CA ILE A 165 -15.75 -15.41 -25.35
C ILE A 165 -14.68 -16.52 -25.35
N GLY A 166 -13.56 -16.30 -24.67
CA GLY A 166 -12.48 -17.27 -24.46
C GLY A 166 -12.52 -17.93 -23.09
N GLY A 167 -13.64 -17.90 -22.37
CA GLY A 167 -13.72 -18.41 -21.00
C GLY A 167 -13.30 -19.88 -20.84
N TYR A 168 -13.42 -20.69 -21.91
CA TYR A 168 -12.98 -22.08 -21.91
C TYR A 168 -11.44 -22.23 -21.79
N LEU A 169 -10.66 -21.21 -22.16
CA LEU A 169 -9.20 -21.20 -22.05
C LEU A 169 -8.75 -21.40 -20.59
N ARG A 170 -9.56 -20.94 -19.63
CA ARG A 170 -9.34 -21.12 -18.19
C ARG A 170 -9.21 -22.59 -17.77
N THR A 171 -9.82 -23.52 -18.51
CA THR A 171 -9.70 -24.95 -18.24
C THR A 171 -8.25 -25.42 -18.38
N PHE A 172 -7.58 -24.98 -19.45
CA PHE A 172 -6.17 -25.32 -19.69
C PHE A 172 -5.24 -24.59 -18.72
N ASP A 173 -5.61 -23.36 -18.33
CA ASP A 173 -4.89 -22.61 -17.31
C ASP A 173 -4.89 -23.34 -15.95
N ILE A 174 -6.06 -23.85 -15.53
CA ILE A 174 -6.21 -24.65 -14.31
C ILE A 174 -5.37 -25.94 -14.41
N GLN A 175 -5.44 -26.66 -15.54
CA GLN A 175 -4.66 -27.89 -15.73
C GLN A 175 -3.15 -27.63 -15.69
N ALA A 176 -2.67 -26.54 -16.32
CA ALA A 176 -1.26 -26.17 -16.26
C ALA A 176 -0.82 -25.80 -14.83
N ASN A 177 -1.68 -25.14 -14.05
CA ASN A 177 -1.44 -24.88 -12.63
C ASN A 177 -1.35 -26.19 -11.82
N GLU A 178 -2.27 -27.15 -12.04
CA GLU A 178 -2.25 -28.45 -11.35
C GLU A 178 -0.98 -29.24 -11.64
N LEU A 179 -0.40 -29.08 -12.82
CA LEU A 179 0.88 -29.66 -13.22
C LEU A 179 2.10 -28.86 -12.71
N GLY A 180 1.89 -27.74 -12.02
CA GLY A 180 2.96 -26.87 -11.51
C GLY A 180 3.78 -26.18 -12.63
N LEU A 181 3.20 -25.99 -13.81
CA LEU A 181 3.89 -25.38 -14.95
C LEU A 181 3.93 -23.86 -14.83
N THR A 182 5.04 -23.26 -15.24
CA THR A 182 5.26 -21.80 -15.28
C THR A 182 6.08 -21.39 -16.50
N GLY A 183 6.05 -20.11 -16.87
CA GLY A 183 6.88 -19.57 -17.96
C GLY A 183 6.66 -20.29 -19.29
N GLN A 184 7.74 -20.54 -20.02
CA GLN A 184 7.69 -21.17 -21.34
C GLN A 184 7.05 -22.57 -21.32
N ALA A 185 7.34 -23.40 -20.32
CA ALA A 185 6.77 -24.75 -20.22
C ALA A 185 5.23 -24.73 -20.13
N ARG A 186 4.68 -23.72 -19.46
CA ARG A 186 3.24 -23.50 -19.40
C ARG A 186 2.67 -23.00 -20.72
N ILE A 187 3.35 -22.06 -21.38
CA ILE A 187 2.95 -21.56 -22.71
C ILE A 187 2.90 -22.72 -23.72
N ASP A 188 3.93 -23.56 -23.76
CA ASP A 188 4.02 -24.70 -24.67
C ASP A 188 2.90 -25.71 -24.42
N TYR A 189 2.65 -26.06 -23.15
CA TYR A 189 1.56 -26.96 -22.76
C TYR A 189 0.18 -26.43 -23.18
N VAL A 190 -0.12 -25.17 -22.85
CA VAL A 190 -1.44 -24.58 -23.10
C VAL A 190 -1.69 -24.44 -24.61
N THR A 191 -0.70 -23.96 -25.37
CA THR A 191 -0.80 -23.80 -26.82
C THR A 191 -1.00 -25.14 -27.53
N ASP A 192 -0.24 -26.18 -27.16
CA ASP A 192 -0.42 -27.54 -27.67
C ASP A 192 -1.81 -28.09 -27.33
N ALA A 193 -2.24 -27.97 -26.07
CA ALA A 193 -3.55 -28.47 -25.63
C ALA A 193 -4.73 -27.80 -26.33
N ILE A 194 -4.67 -26.48 -26.54
CA ILE A 194 -5.70 -25.73 -27.27
C ILE A 194 -5.70 -26.12 -28.73
N SER A 195 -4.54 -26.19 -29.39
CA SER A 195 -4.46 -26.53 -30.82
C SER A 195 -5.06 -27.91 -31.13
N ARG A 196 -4.92 -28.87 -30.22
CA ARG A 196 -5.49 -30.22 -30.36
C ARG A 196 -7.00 -30.26 -30.16
N ARG A 197 -7.53 -29.42 -29.27
CA ARG A 197 -8.93 -29.49 -28.84
C ARG A 197 -9.84 -28.52 -29.59
N TYR A 198 -9.28 -27.42 -30.09
CA TYR A 198 -10.00 -26.34 -30.75
C TYR A 198 -9.27 -25.95 -32.04
N PRO A 199 -9.44 -26.72 -33.13
CA PRO A 199 -8.72 -26.50 -34.38
C PRO A 199 -9.07 -25.17 -35.08
N ASP A 200 -10.23 -24.58 -34.75
CA ASP A 200 -10.66 -23.28 -35.29
C ASP A 200 -10.05 -22.08 -34.55
N VAL A 201 -9.29 -22.33 -33.47
CA VAL A 201 -8.59 -21.28 -32.73
C VAL A 201 -7.24 -21.03 -33.38
N GLU A 202 -7.05 -19.80 -33.85
CA GLU A 202 -5.75 -19.34 -34.30
C GLU A 202 -4.87 -19.05 -33.09
N ILE A 203 -3.65 -19.60 -33.11
CA ILE A 203 -2.66 -19.42 -32.06
C ILE A 203 -1.46 -18.69 -32.66
N THR A 204 -1.21 -17.47 -32.19
CA THR A 204 -0.01 -16.73 -32.56
C THR A 204 0.96 -16.73 -31.39
N THR A 205 2.18 -17.25 -31.60
CA THR A 205 3.23 -17.30 -30.58
C THR A 205 4.36 -16.31 -30.88
N TYR A 206 4.89 -15.68 -29.83
CA TYR A 206 6.00 -14.75 -29.92
C TYR A 206 7.16 -15.20 -29.04
N SER A 207 8.36 -15.01 -29.57
CA SER A 207 9.61 -14.98 -28.83
C SER A 207 9.87 -13.59 -28.25
N ASN A 208 10.90 -13.46 -27.41
CA ASN A 208 11.36 -12.16 -26.93
C ASN A 208 11.80 -11.21 -28.06
N GLN A 209 12.13 -11.70 -29.26
CA GLN A 209 12.66 -10.86 -30.35
C GLN A 209 11.58 -10.34 -31.30
N ASN A 210 10.41 -10.96 -31.33
CA ASN A 210 9.34 -10.65 -32.28
C ASN A 210 7.97 -10.41 -31.60
N ALA A 211 7.95 -10.29 -30.27
CA ALA A 211 6.75 -9.85 -29.57
C ALA A 211 6.36 -8.44 -30.06
N PRO A 212 5.05 -8.20 -30.31
CA PRO A 212 4.58 -6.87 -30.67
C PRO A 212 4.88 -5.89 -29.55
N THR A 213 4.98 -4.60 -29.87
CA THR A 213 4.94 -3.58 -28.82
C THR A 213 3.58 -3.58 -28.14
N GLU A 214 3.48 -3.03 -26.93
CA GLU A 214 2.18 -2.90 -26.27
C GLU A 214 1.18 -2.12 -27.15
N ARG A 215 1.63 -1.04 -27.80
CA ARG A 215 0.83 -0.27 -28.75
C ARG A 215 0.34 -1.12 -29.90
N GLN A 216 1.22 -1.89 -30.54
CA GLN A 216 0.84 -2.77 -31.66
C GLN A 216 -0.18 -3.82 -31.23
N PHE A 217 0.03 -4.44 -30.07
CA PHE A 217 -0.90 -5.41 -29.50
C PHE A 217 -2.27 -4.78 -29.24
N LYS A 218 -2.30 -3.61 -28.59
CA LYS A 218 -3.54 -2.91 -28.25
C LYS A 218 -4.28 -2.42 -29.49
N GLN A 219 -3.59 -1.83 -30.46
CA GLN A 219 -4.19 -1.37 -31.71
C GLN A 219 -4.81 -2.52 -32.52
N ARG A 220 -4.18 -3.70 -32.52
CA ARG A 220 -4.71 -4.87 -33.23
C ARG A 220 -5.97 -5.42 -32.58
N TRP A 221 -5.97 -5.59 -31.25
CA TRP A 221 -7.00 -6.36 -30.54
C TRP A 221 -8.03 -5.51 -29.81
N TYR A 222 -7.73 -4.23 -29.58
CA TYR A 222 -8.55 -3.27 -28.86
C TYR A 222 -8.57 -1.92 -29.60
N PRO A 223 -9.16 -1.85 -30.81
CA PRO A 223 -9.04 -0.68 -31.70
C PRO A 223 -9.67 0.61 -31.15
N HIS A 224 -10.51 0.51 -30.13
CA HIS A 224 -11.12 1.66 -29.44
C HIS A 224 -10.38 2.07 -28.16
N HIS A 225 -9.25 1.43 -27.86
CA HIS A 225 -8.43 1.75 -26.69
C HIS A 225 -7.39 2.80 -27.06
N ASP A 226 -7.48 3.96 -26.41
CA ASP A 226 -6.45 5.00 -26.52
C ASP A 226 -5.25 4.64 -25.63
N VAL A 227 -4.24 4.08 -26.28
CA VAL A 227 -3.00 3.60 -25.64
C VAL A 227 -2.21 4.75 -25.01
N ASP A 228 -2.14 5.90 -25.70
CA ASP A 228 -1.38 7.04 -25.22
C ASP A 228 -2.08 7.68 -24.02
N GLN A 229 -3.40 7.83 -24.09
CA GLN A 229 -4.18 8.31 -22.96
C GLN A 229 -4.06 7.36 -21.76
N ALA A 230 -4.19 6.04 -21.96
CA ALA A 230 -4.07 5.06 -20.89
C ALA A 230 -2.70 5.13 -20.20
N TYR A 231 -1.63 5.22 -20.97
CA TYR A 231 -0.27 5.38 -20.45
C TYR A 231 -0.09 6.69 -19.67
N GLN A 232 -0.55 7.82 -20.21
CA GLN A 232 -0.48 9.11 -19.51
C GLN A 232 -1.30 9.12 -18.22
N THR A 233 -2.48 8.48 -18.23
CA THR A 233 -3.30 8.30 -17.02
C THR A 233 -2.56 7.47 -15.99
N GLU A 234 -1.99 6.32 -16.35
CA GLU A 234 -1.23 5.48 -15.41
C GLU A 234 -0.02 6.21 -14.81
N LEU A 235 0.74 6.92 -15.64
CA LEU A 235 1.89 7.70 -15.20
C LEU A 235 1.47 8.82 -14.23
N THR A 236 0.36 9.51 -14.54
CA THR A 236 -0.19 10.56 -13.68
C THR A 236 -0.66 9.99 -12.35
N GLU A 237 -1.45 8.92 -12.36
CA GLU A 237 -1.92 8.25 -11.14
C GLU A 237 -0.78 7.71 -10.28
N ALA A 238 0.26 7.15 -10.90
CA ALA A 238 1.45 6.67 -10.20
C ALA A 238 2.17 7.83 -9.48
N ARG A 239 2.35 8.96 -10.16
CA ARG A 239 2.99 10.17 -9.59
C ARG A 239 2.15 10.78 -8.47
N GLU A 240 0.84 10.85 -8.63
CA GLU A 240 -0.07 11.30 -7.57
C GLU A 240 -0.03 10.38 -6.35
N ALA A 241 -0.01 9.05 -6.57
CA ALA A 241 0.12 8.09 -5.48
C ALA A 241 1.45 8.27 -4.72
N LEU A 242 2.55 8.52 -5.43
CA LEU A 242 3.84 8.84 -4.83
C LEU A 242 3.78 10.13 -4.02
N ALA A 243 3.21 11.22 -4.57
CA ALA A 243 3.08 12.48 -3.85
C ALA A 243 2.28 12.33 -2.55
N ARG A 244 1.17 11.57 -2.58
CA ARG A 244 0.39 11.24 -1.38
C ARG A 244 1.18 10.44 -0.37
N ALA A 245 1.91 9.41 -0.81
CA ALA A 245 2.75 8.58 0.07
C ALA A 245 3.88 9.41 0.72
N GLU A 246 4.53 10.30 -0.03
CA GLU A 246 5.55 11.21 0.47
C GLU A 246 5.00 12.20 1.50
N GLU A 247 3.79 12.73 1.27
CA GLU A 247 3.13 13.62 2.23
C GLU A 247 2.83 12.90 3.54
N ILE A 248 2.27 11.69 3.48
CA ILE A 248 1.98 10.87 4.66
C ILE A 248 3.28 10.54 5.41
N TYR A 249 4.31 10.10 4.70
CA TYR A 249 5.61 9.81 5.29
C TYR A 249 6.22 11.05 5.96
N ARG A 250 6.17 12.21 5.30
CA ARG A 250 6.66 13.48 5.87
C ARG A 250 5.90 13.87 7.13
N LYS A 251 4.56 13.76 7.13
CA LYS A 251 3.72 14.00 8.30
C LYS A 251 4.10 13.09 9.47
N GLN A 252 4.31 11.80 9.20
CA GLN A 252 4.76 10.85 10.23
C GLN A 252 6.13 11.25 10.82
N GLN A 253 7.10 11.58 9.97
CA GLN A 253 8.43 12.02 10.42
C GLN A 253 8.34 13.30 11.26
N SER A 254 7.48 14.25 10.87
CA SER A 254 7.23 15.46 11.64
C SER A 254 6.67 15.16 13.03
N ASN A 255 5.67 14.28 13.13
CA ASN A 255 5.06 13.90 14.41
C ASN A 255 6.06 13.21 15.34
N ILE A 256 6.90 12.33 14.79
CA ILE A 256 7.99 11.69 15.54
C ILE A 256 8.96 12.77 16.07
N ARG A 257 9.41 13.69 15.21
CA ARG A 257 10.33 14.77 15.62
C ARG A 257 9.74 15.71 16.66
N GLU A 258 8.44 16.00 16.60
CA GLU A 258 7.76 16.83 17.60
C GLU A 258 7.78 16.15 18.97
N MET A 259 7.41 14.86 19.01
CA MET A 259 7.46 14.06 20.24
C MET A 259 8.89 14.00 20.80
N GLN A 260 9.89 13.74 19.94
CA GLN A 260 11.30 13.70 20.34
C GLN A 260 11.75 15.03 20.94
N SER A 261 11.48 16.14 20.25
CA SER A 261 11.82 17.49 20.72
C SER A 261 11.15 17.82 22.05
N PHE A 262 9.88 17.43 22.22
CA PHE A 262 9.15 17.65 23.47
C PHE A 262 9.77 16.88 24.64
N LEU A 263 10.06 15.60 24.43
CA LEU A 263 10.64 14.73 25.45
C LEU A 263 12.06 15.18 25.81
N LEU A 264 12.91 15.52 24.83
CA LEU A 264 14.23 16.11 25.08
C LEU A 264 14.12 17.38 25.92
N GLY A 265 13.23 18.30 25.55
CA GLY A 265 13.05 19.55 26.27
C GLY A 265 12.56 19.37 27.71
N LEU A 266 11.88 18.26 28.04
CA LEU A 266 11.55 17.93 29.43
C LEU A 266 12.78 17.37 30.17
N MET A 267 13.50 16.44 29.55
CA MET A 267 14.69 15.83 30.15
C MET A 267 15.80 16.86 30.42
N GLU A 268 15.97 17.85 29.55
CA GLU A 268 16.92 18.95 29.74
C GLU A 268 16.53 19.91 30.88
N ARG A 269 15.25 19.95 31.28
CA ARG A 269 14.77 20.80 32.39
C ARG A 269 14.84 20.10 33.74
N ASP A 270 14.80 18.77 33.73
CA ASP A 270 14.82 17.91 34.93
C ASP A 270 16.26 17.45 35.30
N ALA A 271 17.27 17.80 34.50
CA ALA A 271 18.71 17.55 34.71
C ALA A 271 19.43 18.72 35.38
#